data_AF-A0A353R9R6-F1
#
_entry.id   AF-A0A353R9R6-F1
#
_cell.length_a   1.000
_cell.length_b   1.000
_cell.length_c   1.000
_cell.angle_alpha   90.00
_cell.angle_beta   90.00
_cell.angle_gamma   90.00
#
_symmetry.space_group_name_H-M   'P 1'
#
loop_
_entity.id
_entity.type
_entity.pdbx_description
1 polymer ?
#
loop_
_entity_poly.entity_id
_entity_poly.type
_entity_poly.pdbx_seq_one_letter_code
_entity_poly.pdbx_strand_id
1 'polypeptide(L)'
;LIHAAAMGKSISYARPSPDGKYIMFTLSDYGNFSIWHKEADLWLYDLEDGSLREMKEVNSNDVESYHSWSSEGTWFVFSSRRLDGLYTRPFFSSIDKEGNITKPFLLPQKKPAEFYNMNFFSYNVPEFVTGKVDWDFNKVEKALNTGQRDKIETRR
;
A
#
# COMPACT_ATOMS: atom_id res chain seq x y z
N LEU A 1 -10.29 13.96 13.33
CA LEU A 1 -9.86 12.58 13.66
C LEU A 1 -11.01 11.62 13.38
N ILE A 2 -10.74 10.45 12.78
CA ILE A 2 -11.78 9.53 12.27
C ILE A 2 -12.20 8.50 13.32
N HIS A 3 -13.50 8.37 13.57
CA HIS A 3 -14.07 7.42 14.53
C HIS A 3 -14.64 6.18 13.83
N ALA A 4 -13.76 5.26 13.44
CA ALA A 4 -14.10 4.08 12.63
C ALA A 4 -15.25 3.22 13.21
N ALA A 5 -15.27 3.04 14.54
CA ALA A 5 -16.31 2.27 15.21
C ALA A 5 -17.71 2.89 15.08
N ALA A 6 -17.82 4.22 15.01
CA ALA A 6 -19.12 4.89 14.81
C ALA A 6 -19.61 4.74 13.36
N MET A 7 -18.70 4.47 12.43
CA MET A 7 -19.01 4.17 11.03
C MET A 7 -19.35 2.68 10.84
N GLY A 8 -19.17 1.84 11.86
CA GLY A 8 -19.26 0.38 11.73
C GLY A 8 -18.17 -0.19 10.82
N LYS A 9 -16.98 0.42 10.84
CA LYS A 9 -15.85 0.06 9.97
C LYS A 9 -14.57 -0.19 10.76
N SER A 10 -13.59 -0.77 10.08
CA SER A 10 -12.20 -0.95 10.54
C SER A 10 -11.24 -0.18 9.64
N ILE A 11 -10.25 0.50 10.25
CA ILE A 11 -9.18 1.23 9.56
C ILE A 11 -7.87 0.45 9.69
N SER A 12 -7.17 0.27 8.57
CA SER A 12 -5.83 -0.32 8.51
C SER A 12 -4.84 0.62 7.82
N TYR A 13 -3.56 0.48 8.16
CA TYR A 13 -2.42 1.11 7.47
C TYR A 13 -2.51 2.65 7.34
N ALA A 14 -3.03 3.36 8.34
CA ALA A 14 -3.06 4.83 8.31
C ALA A 14 -1.64 5.41 8.15
N ARG A 15 -1.40 6.10 7.03
CA ARG A 15 -0.08 6.63 6.65
C ARG A 15 -0.20 8.07 6.19
N PRO A 16 0.45 9.02 6.89
CA PRO A 16 0.50 10.40 6.46
C PRO A 16 1.30 10.53 5.16
N SER A 17 0.90 11.45 4.28
CA SER A 17 1.70 11.86 3.13
C SER A 17 2.97 12.57 3.59
N PRO A 18 4.07 12.52 2.82
CA PRO A 18 5.33 13.17 3.21
C PRO A 18 5.25 14.67 3.43
N ASP A 19 4.33 15.35 2.74
CA ASP A 19 4.06 16.78 2.89
C ASP A 19 3.10 17.12 4.04
N GLY A 20 2.55 16.11 4.72
CA GLY A 20 1.65 16.26 5.85
C GLY A 20 0.24 16.76 5.49
N LYS A 21 -0.15 16.76 4.21
CA LYS A 21 -1.50 17.17 3.78
C LYS A 21 -2.55 16.10 3.98
N TYR A 22 -2.19 14.83 3.82
CA TYR A 22 -3.16 13.74 3.78
C TYR A 22 -2.82 12.62 4.75
N ILE A 23 -3.83 11.88 5.18
CA ILE A 23 -3.69 10.53 5.72
C ILE A 23 -4.39 9.58 4.75
N MET A 24 -3.63 8.70 4.11
CA MET A 24 -4.18 7.59 3.34
C MET A 24 -4.34 6.37 4.24
N PHE A 25 -5.44 5.64 4.11
CA PHE A 25 -5.69 4.42 4.88
C PHE A 25 -6.60 3.45 4.12
N THR A 26 -6.66 2.19 4.56
CA THR A 26 -7.63 1.21 4.06
C THR A 26 -8.83 1.15 5.01
N LEU A 27 -10.05 1.30 4.47
CA LEU A 27 -11.29 1.13 5.21
C LEU A 27 -11.94 -0.19 4.80
N SER A 28 -12.46 -0.95 5.76
CA SER A 28 -13.13 -2.24 5.53
C SER A 28 -14.27 -2.43 6.54
N ASP A 29 -15.19 -3.37 6.31
CA ASP A 29 -16.32 -3.57 7.22
C ASP A 29 -15.87 -4.08 8.59
N TYR A 30 -14.97 -5.05 8.63
CA TYR A 30 -14.52 -5.65 9.88
C TYR A 30 -13.16 -6.33 9.75
N GLY A 31 -12.43 -6.37 10.86
CA GLY A 31 -11.31 -7.27 11.05
C GLY A 31 -9.94 -6.69 10.71
N ASN A 32 -8.98 -7.61 10.64
CA ASN A 32 -7.59 -7.36 10.26
C ASN A 32 -7.30 -8.24 9.04
N PHE A 33 -6.26 -7.91 8.26
CA PHE A 33 -5.98 -8.50 6.94
C PHE A 33 -6.99 -8.09 5.85
N SER A 34 -7.16 -6.77 5.66
CA SER A 34 -8.03 -6.19 4.65
C SER A 34 -7.84 -6.75 3.23
N ILE A 35 -6.69 -7.33 2.93
CA ILE A 35 -6.38 -8.05 1.68
C ILE A 35 -7.33 -9.21 1.33
N TRP A 36 -8.13 -9.72 2.28
CA TRP A 36 -9.14 -10.76 2.04
C TRP A 36 -10.58 -10.23 2.03
N HIS A 37 -10.74 -8.92 2.19
CA HIS A 37 -12.01 -8.22 2.25
C HIS A 37 -12.22 -7.50 0.92
N LYS A 38 -13.13 -8.01 0.08
CA LYS A 38 -13.38 -7.42 -1.25
C LYS A 38 -13.92 -6.00 -1.19
N GLU A 39 -14.54 -5.65 -0.07
CA GLU A 39 -15.03 -4.31 0.23
C GLU A 39 -13.95 -3.36 0.77
N ALA A 40 -12.71 -3.82 0.93
CA ALA A 40 -11.64 -2.99 1.45
C ALA A 40 -11.12 -2.02 0.37
N ASP A 41 -11.22 -0.73 0.71
CA ASP A 41 -10.98 0.38 -0.20
C ASP A 41 -9.95 1.35 0.37
N LEU A 42 -9.24 2.05 -0.52
CA LEU A 42 -8.39 3.17 -0.13
C LEU A 42 -9.23 4.43 0.08
N TRP A 43 -8.91 5.12 1.17
CA TRP A 43 -9.52 6.38 1.58
C TRP A 43 -8.45 7.41 1.88
N LEU A 44 -8.81 8.67 1.66
CA LEU A 44 -7.96 9.83 1.89
C LEU A 44 -8.66 10.79 2.84
N TYR A 45 -7.97 11.14 3.93
CA TYR A 45 -8.37 12.18 4.85
C TYR A 45 -7.48 13.40 4.65
N ASP A 46 -8.09 14.54 4.34
CA ASP A 46 -7.41 15.81 4.20
C ASP A 46 -7.24 16.46 5.58
N LEU A 47 -5.99 16.83 5.92
CA LEU A 47 -5.64 17.42 7.20
C LEU A 47 -5.89 18.93 7.24
N GLU A 48 -6.03 19.59 6.10
CA GLU A 48 -6.30 21.03 6.00
C GLU A 48 -7.76 21.34 6.32
N ASP A 49 -8.70 20.65 5.65
CA ASP A 49 -10.14 20.91 5.81
C ASP A 49 -10.90 19.84 6.61
N GLY A 50 -10.26 18.71 6.92
CA GLY A 50 -10.87 17.60 7.64
C GLY A 50 -11.80 16.74 6.80
N SER A 51 -11.81 16.91 5.48
CA SER A 51 -12.62 16.12 4.57
C SER A 51 -12.13 14.67 4.51
N LEU A 52 -13.09 13.76 4.33
CA LEU A 52 -12.82 12.34 4.18
C LEU A 52 -13.45 11.85 2.88
N ARG A 53 -12.65 11.26 2.00
CA ARG A 53 -13.13 10.74 0.72
C ARG A 53 -12.60 9.35 0.40
N GLU A 54 -13.46 8.56 -0.23
CA GLU A 54 -13.07 7.34 -0.92
C GLU A 54 -12.24 7.69 -2.16
N MET A 55 -11.19 6.92 -2.44
CA MET A 55 -10.34 7.11 -3.62
C MET A 55 -10.86 6.31 -4.82
N LYS A 56 -12.05 6.68 -5.31
CA LYS A 56 -12.75 6.00 -6.43
C LYS A 56 -11.93 5.93 -7.72
N GLU A 57 -10.98 6.85 -7.89
CA GLU A 57 -10.06 6.89 -9.02
C GLU A 57 -9.15 5.65 -9.06
N VAL A 58 -8.83 5.09 -7.89
CA VAL A 58 -7.94 3.93 -7.76
C VAL A 58 -8.65 2.66 -7.36
N ASN A 59 -9.72 2.72 -6.56
CA ASN A 59 -10.41 1.53 -6.07
C ASN A 59 -11.01 0.69 -7.22
N SER A 60 -11.15 -0.62 -6.98
CA SER A 60 -11.72 -1.56 -7.95
C SER A 60 -12.94 -2.27 -7.38
N ASN A 61 -13.52 -3.19 -8.14
CA ASN A 61 -14.60 -4.06 -7.64
C ASN A 61 -14.07 -5.26 -6.83
N ASP A 62 -12.78 -5.26 -6.52
CA ASP A 62 -12.10 -6.23 -5.65
C ASP A 62 -11.27 -5.46 -4.62
N VAL A 63 -10.41 -6.15 -3.90
CA VAL A 63 -9.70 -5.60 -2.75
C VAL A 63 -8.53 -4.69 -3.09
N GLU A 64 -8.46 -3.57 -2.36
CA GLU A 64 -7.29 -2.70 -2.24
C GLU A 64 -6.79 -2.68 -0.79
N SER A 65 -5.53 -3.04 -0.59
CA SER A 65 -4.96 -3.18 0.74
C SER A 65 -3.51 -2.73 0.74
N TYR A 66 -3.05 -2.17 1.85
CA TYR A 66 -1.71 -1.65 2.01
C TYR A 66 -1.34 -0.58 0.97
N HIS A 67 -0.58 0.40 1.40
CA HIS A 67 -0.10 1.46 0.54
C HIS A 67 1.15 2.08 1.13
N SER A 68 1.94 2.68 0.26
CA SER A 68 3.07 3.49 0.66
C SER A 68 3.23 4.67 -0.30
N TRP A 69 3.76 5.75 0.28
CA TRP A 69 4.08 6.96 -0.44
C TRP A 69 5.52 6.89 -0.93
N SER A 70 5.77 7.47 -2.11
CA SER A 70 7.11 7.85 -2.49
C SER A 70 7.63 8.97 -1.60
N SER A 71 8.95 9.13 -1.49
CA SER A 71 9.57 10.11 -0.59
C SER A 71 9.17 11.56 -0.87
N GLU A 72 8.89 11.89 -2.13
CA GLU A 72 8.46 13.21 -2.58
C GLU A 72 6.94 13.42 -2.48
N GLY A 73 6.18 12.38 -2.15
CA GLY A 73 4.74 12.45 -1.89
C GLY A 73 3.84 12.53 -3.12
N THR A 74 4.40 12.49 -4.33
CA THR A 74 3.62 12.51 -5.58
C THR A 74 3.09 11.13 -5.95
N TRP A 75 3.89 10.08 -5.80
CA TRP A 75 3.52 8.73 -6.17
C TRP A 75 3.10 7.92 -4.95
N PHE A 76 2.21 6.97 -5.16
CA PHE A 76 1.91 5.95 -4.19
C PHE A 76 1.75 4.60 -4.88
N VAL A 77 2.12 3.55 -4.16
CA VAL A 77 1.95 2.15 -4.56
C VAL A 77 1.02 1.48 -3.57
N PHE A 78 0.18 0.59 -4.06
CA PHE A 78 -0.76 -0.17 -3.23
C PHE A 78 -0.91 -1.59 -3.74
N SER A 79 -1.32 -2.51 -2.86
CA SER A 79 -1.56 -3.90 -3.24
C SER A 79 -3.00 -4.08 -3.69
N SER A 80 -3.17 -4.69 -4.87
CA SER A 80 -4.48 -4.93 -5.44
C SER A 80 -4.64 -6.37 -5.91
N ARG A 81 -5.84 -6.93 -5.79
CA ARG A 81 -6.22 -8.19 -6.44
C ARG A 81 -7.11 -8.03 -7.66
N ARG A 82 -7.26 -6.81 -8.18
CA ARG A 82 -8.19 -6.47 -9.26
C ARG A 82 -8.06 -7.23 -10.58
N LEU A 83 -6.99 -8.01 -10.78
CA LEU A 83 -6.77 -8.76 -12.01
C LEU A 83 -7.45 -10.12 -11.98
N ASP A 84 -6.96 -11.04 -11.13
CA ASP A 84 -7.42 -12.42 -11.05
C ASP A 84 -8.14 -12.75 -9.72
N GLY A 85 -8.13 -11.83 -8.76
CA GLY A 85 -8.67 -12.04 -7.41
C GLY A 85 -7.81 -12.96 -6.52
N LEU A 86 -6.73 -13.54 -7.05
CA LEU A 86 -5.91 -14.57 -6.39
C LEU A 86 -4.62 -13.99 -5.80
N TYR A 87 -3.90 -13.20 -6.59
CA TYR A 87 -2.60 -12.64 -6.21
C TYR A 87 -2.68 -11.13 -6.05
N THR A 88 -2.02 -10.62 -5.01
CA THR A 88 -1.80 -9.17 -4.93
C THR A 88 -0.69 -8.75 -5.85
N ARG A 89 -0.98 -7.74 -6.66
CA ARG A 89 -0.03 -7.09 -7.55
C ARG A 89 0.14 -5.63 -7.14
N PRO A 90 1.34 -5.06 -7.31
CA PRO A 90 1.60 -3.66 -6.99
C PRO A 90 1.06 -2.75 -8.09
N PHE A 91 0.12 -1.88 -7.74
CA PHE A 91 -0.40 -0.83 -8.61
C PHE A 91 0.13 0.51 -8.14
N PHE A 92 0.42 1.38 -9.10
CA PHE A 92 0.92 2.73 -8.89
C PHE A 92 -0.13 3.74 -9.34
N SER A 93 -0.23 4.83 -8.61
CA SER A 93 -0.97 6.03 -8.99
C SER A 93 -0.24 7.25 -8.41
N SER A 94 -0.65 8.44 -8.82
CA SER A 94 -0.09 9.70 -8.34
C SER A 94 -1.19 10.64 -7.89
N ILE A 95 -0.85 11.53 -6.96
CA ILE A 95 -1.66 12.65 -6.55
C ILE A 95 -0.91 13.95 -6.89
N ASP A 96 -1.60 14.92 -7.47
CA ASP A 96 -1.03 16.26 -7.70
C ASP A 96 -1.21 17.19 -6.49
N LYS A 97 -0.74 18.43 -6.59
CA LYS A 97 -0.76 19.38 -5.47
C LYS A 97 -2.17 19.83 -5.12
N GLU A 98 -3.07 19.75 -6.08
CA GLU A 98 -4.49 20.08 -6.02
C GLU A 98 -5.33 18.90 -5.51
N GLY A 99 -4.73 17.73 -5.28
CA GLY A 99 -5.40 16.54 -4.77
C GLY A 99 -6.05 15.65 -5.82
N ASN A 100 -5.79 15.90 -7.12
CA ASN A 100 -6.28 15.06 -8.20
C ASN A 100 -5.46 13.79 -8.30
N ILE A 101 -6.15 12.65 -8.41
CA ILE A 101 -5.53 11.33 -8.44
C ILE A 101 -5.58 10.76 -9.87
N THR A 102 -4.46 10.19 -10.33
CA THR A 102 -4.37 9.58 -11.65
C THR A 102 -4.92 8.15 -11.66
N LYS A 103 -5.36 7.69 -12.83
CA LYS A 103 -5.77 6.29 -13.03
C LYS A 103 -4.60 5.35 -12.68
N PRO A 104 -4.83 4.29 -11.88
CA PRO A 104 -3.76 3.40 -11.47
C PRO A 104 -3.28 2.51 -12.61
N PHE A 105 -2.00 2.13 -12.55
CA PHE A 105 -1.39 1.16 -13.48
C PHE A 105 -0.55 0.12 -12.73
N LEU A 106 -0.53 -1.09 -13.27
CA LEU A 106 0.27 -2.20 -12.74
C LEU A 106 1.77 -1.91 -12.95
N LEU A 107 2.62 -2.32 -12.00
CA LEU A 107 4.07 -2.23 -12.13
C LEU A 107 4.52 -2.75 -13.52
N PRO A 108 5.17 -1.93 -14.35
CA PRO A 108 5.60 -2.36 -15.67
C PRO A 108 6.64 -3.49 -15.58
N GLN A 109 6.43 -4.54 -16.38
CA GLN A 109 7.31 -5.71 -16.47
C GLN A 109 7.60 -6.04 -17.93
N LYS A 110 8.76 -6.65 -18.20
CA LYS A 110 9.05 -7.20 -19.53
C LYS A 110 8.07 -8.34 -19.81
N LYS A 111 7.32 -8.26 -20.91
CA LYS A 111 6.23 -9.19 -21.27
C LYS A 111 5.24 -9.41 -20.11
N PRO A 112 4.44 -8.38 -19.75
CA PRO A 112 3.67 -8.38 -18.50
C PRO A 112 2.66 -9.53 -18.39
N ALA A 113 2.03 -9.92 -19.49
CA ALA A 113 1.10 -11.06 -19.49
C ALA A 113 1.78 -12.39 -19.11
N GLU A 114 2.99 -12.63 -19.62
CA GLU A 114 3.77 -13.83 -19.28
C GLU A 114 4.27 -13.73 -17.84
N PHE A 115 4.85 -12.58 -17.46
CA PHE A 115 5.40 -12.37 -16.13
C PHE A 115 4.34 -12.58 -15.04
N TYR A 116 3.19 -11.90 -15.12
CA TYR A 116 2.18 -11.98 -14.07
C TYR A 116 1.40 -13.29 -14.06
N ASN A 117 1.20 -13.95 -15.21
CA ASN A 117 0.51 -15.25 -15.23
C ASN A 117 1.36 -16.39 -14.67
N MET A 118 2.69 -16.31 -14.78
CA MET A 118 3.60 -17.35 -14.28
C MET A 118 4.22 -17.03 -12.91
N ASN A 119 3.96 -15.83 -12.37
CA ASN A 119 4.51 -15.38 -11.11
C ASN A 119 3.55 -15.67 -9.94
N PHE A 120 3.98 -16.57 -9.05
CA PHE A 120 3.25 -17.01 -7.87
C PHE A 120 3.44 -16.10 -6.63
N PHE A 121 4.21 -15.02 -6.73
CA PHE A 121 4.43 -14.10 -5.62
C PHE A 121 3.26 -13.13 -5.43
N SER A 122 2.88 -12.94 -4.17
CA SER A 122 1.94 -11.92 -3.72
C SER A 122 2.69 -10.74 -3.11
N TYR A 123 2.43 -9.53 -3.59
CA TYR A 123 3.08 -8.31 -3.14
C TYR A 123 2.18 -7.60 -2.13
N ASN A 124 2.19 -8.05 -0.88
CA ASN A 124 1.24 -7.57 0.17
C ASN A 124 1.67 -6.26 0.86
N VAL A 125 2.96 -5.92 0.79
CA VAL A 125 3.56 -4.80 1.53
C VAL A 125 4.53 -4.06 0.57
N PRO A 126 4.04 -3.48 -0.54
CA PRO A 126 4.89 -2.76 -1.47
C PRO A 126 5.36 -1.43 -0.84
N GLU A 127 6.66 -1.20 -0.87
CA GLU A 127 7.32 0.00 -0.32
C GLU A 127 8.23 0.64 -1.37
N PHE A 128 8.29 1.98 -1.37
CA PHE A 128 9.31 2.71 -2.10
C PHE A 128 10.65 2.63 -1.39
N VAL A 129 11.73 2.64 -2.18
CA VAL A 129 13.11 2.72 -1.69
C VAL A 129 13.79 3.92 -2.35
N THR A 130 14.54 4.69 -1.57
CA THR A 130 15.21 5.93 -2.03
C THR A 130 16.53 5.67 -2.73
N GLY A 131 17.01 4.43 -2.74
CA GLY A 131 18.30 4.05 -3.30
C GLY A 131 18.24 2.68 -3.98
N LYS A 132 19.29 2.38 -4.74
CA LYS A 132 19.46 1.08 -5.37
C LYS A 132 19.49 -0.02 -4.31
N VAL A 133 18.65 -1.04 -4.48
CA VAL A 133 18.71 -2.27 -3.69
C VAL A 133 19.77 -3.16 -4.34
N ASP A 134 20.98 -3.14 -3.78
CA ASP A 134 22.10 -3.99 -4.20
C ASP A 134 22.36 -5.06 -3.15
N TRP A 135 21.43 -6.01 -3.06
CA TRP A 135 21.46 -7.06 -2.05
C TRP A 135 21.76 -8.41 -2.71
N ASP A 136 22.70 -9.13 -2.11
CA ASP A 136 22.88 -10.56 -2.36
C ASP A 136 21.79 -11.31 -1.59
N PHE A 137 20.72 -11.71 -2.31
CA PHE A 137 19.56 -12.37 -1.72
C PHE A 137 19.94 -13.60 -0.88
N ASN A 138 20.92 -14.40 -1.32
CA ASN A 138 21.35 -15.59 -0.58
C ASN A 138 22.00 -15.21 0.77
N LYS A 139 22.77 -14.11 0.79
CA LYS A 139 23.35 -13.61 2.05
C LYS A 139 22.28 -13.05 2.98
N VAL A 140 21.32 -12.29 2.44
CA VAL A 140 20.20 -11.74 3.24
C VAL A 140 19.37 -12.86 3.83
N GLU A 141 18.96 -13.84 3.03
CA GLU A 141 18.19 -15.00 3.49
C GLU A 141 18.94 -15.76 4.60
N LYS A 142 20.24 -16.04 4.38
CA LYS A 142 21.05 -16.72 5.40
C LYS A 142 21.12 -15.90 6.69
N ALA A 143 21.32 -14.58 6.62
CA ALA A 143 21.36 -13.71 7.78
C ALA A 143 20.03 -13.67 8.54
N LEU A 144 18.89 -13.67 7.84
CA LEU A 144 17.56 -13.69 8.46
C LEU A 144 17.27 -15.03 9.16
N ASN A 145 17.77 -16.14 8.61
CA ASN A 145 17.50 -17.49 9.09
C ASN A 145 18.50 -18.01 10.14
N THR A 146 19.65 -17.33 10.37
CA THR A 146 20.64 -17.76 11.37
C THR A 146 20.20 -17.52 12.81
N GLY A 147 19.14 -16.75 13.04
CA GLY A 147 18.63 -16.44 14.39
C GLY A 147 19.50 -15.48 15.20
N GLN A 148 20.60 -14.98 14.64
CA GLN A 148 21.38 -13.90 15.23
C GLN A 148 20.60 -12.60 15.09
N ARG A 149 20.16 -12.05 16.22
CA ARG A 149 19.49 -10.74 16.28
C ARG A 149 20.36 -9.80 17.10
N ASP A 150 20.69 -8.65 16.53
CA ASP A 150 21.34 -7.59 17.28
C ASP A 150 20.41 -7.10 18.39
N LYS A 151 20.96 -6.88 19.59
CA LYS A 151 20.22 -6.21 20.66
C LYS A 151 20.07 -4.74 20.27
N ILE A 152 18.84 -4.30 20.04
CA ILE A 152 18.54 -2.89 19.87
C ILE A 152 18.59 -2.23 21.25
N GLU A 153 19.59 -1.38 21.48
CA GLU A 153 19.61 -0.52 22.66
C GLU A 153 18.63 0.63 22.45
N THR A 154 17.48 0.56 23.12
CA THR A 154 16.54 1.68 23.17
C THR A 154 17.10 2.73 24.12
N ARG A 155 17.40 3.93 23.62
CA ARG A 155 17.67 5.09 24.49
C ARG A 155 16.38 5.43 25.26
N ARG A 156 16.49 5.45 26.58
CA ARG A 156 15.45 5.96 27.49
C ARG A 156 15.44 7.49 27.50
#